data_AF-A0A9X2TL69-F1
#
_entry.id   AF-A0A9X2TL69-F1
#
_cell.length_a   1.000
_cell.length_b   1.000
_cell.length_c   1.000
_cell.angle_alpha   90.00
_cell.angle_beta   90.00
_cell.angle_gamma   90.00
#
_symmetry.space_group_name_H-M   'P 1'
#
loop_
_entity.id
_entity.type
_entity.pdbx_description
1 polymer ?
#
loop_
_entity_poly.entity_id
_entity_poly.type
_entity_poly.pdbx_seq_one_letter_code
_entity_poly.pdbx_strand_id
1 'polypeptide(L)' 'MPPAIPDSYTAWRHCIEVDCAQPLTAPFIAQRLASLRDLGDHHTQQFLRRWGEPHRRQVIGWFEHAQTALSTY' A
#
# COMPACT_ATOMS: atom_id res chain seq x y z
N MET A 1 -14.37 -3.98 -15.53
CA MET A 1 -14.75 -3.30 -14.27
C MET A 1 -13.46 -2.78 -13.64
N PRO A 2 -13.38 -1.51 -13.19
CA PRO A 2 -12.21 -1.10 -12.42
C PRO A 2 -12.11 -2.01 -11.18
N PRO A 3 -10.91 -2.43 -10.75
CA PRO A 3 -10.78 -3.23 -9.54
C PRO A 3 -11.45 -2.45 -8.41
N ALA A 4 -12.34 -3.13 -7.69
CA ALA A 4 -12.96 -2.57 -6.50
C ALA A 4 -11.82 -2.06 -5.60
N ILE A 5 -11.85 -0.78 -5.26
CA ILE A 5 -10.92 -0.22 -4.28
C ILE A 5 -11.09 -1.08 -3.04
N PRO A 6 -10.01 -1.70 -2.51
CA PRO A 6 -10.16 -2.49 -1.31
C PRO A 6 -10.73 -1.59 -0.21
N ASP A 7 -11.83 -2.02 0.38
CA ASP A 7 -12.54 -1.33 1.46
C ASP A 7 -11.99 -1.76 2.83
N SER A 8 -11.19 -2.83 2.88
CA SER A 8 -10.59 -3.39 4.08
C SER A 8 -9.11 -3.75 3.89
N TYR A 9 -8.36 -3.75 5.01
CA TYR A 9 -6.96 -4.19 5.05
C TYR A 9 -6.79 -5.62 4.53
N THR A 10 -7.70 -6.53 4.88
CA THR A 10 -7.64 -7.94 4.45
C THR A 10 -7.80 -8.07 2.94
N ALA A 11 -8.74 -7.34 2.33
CA ALA A 11 -8.92 -7.34 0.88
C ALA A 11 -7.70 -6.73 0.15
N TRP A 12 -7.16 -5.63 0.68
CA TRP A 12 -5.94 -5.01 0.15
C TRP A 12 -4.74 -5.96 0.20
N ARG A 13 -4.55 -6.63 1.35
CA ARG A 13 -3.45 -7.59 1.55
C ARG A 13 -3.58 -8.80 0.63
N HIS A 14 -4.77 -9.37 0.53
CA HIS A 14 -5.06 -10.47 -0.39
C HIS A 14 -4.80 -10.07 -1.85
N CYS A 15 -5.22 -8.86 -2.24
CA CYS A 15 -4.98 -8.36 -3.60
C CYS A 15 -3.49 -8.27 -3.92
N ILE A 16 -2.66 -7.85 -2.95
CA ILE A 16 -1.22 -7.74 -3.16
C ILE A 16 -0.53 -9.12 -3.15
N GLU A 17 -0.81 -9.95 -2.15
CA GLU A 17 -0.09 -11.22 -1.95
C GLU A 17 -0.59 -12.34 -2.86
N VAL A 18 -1.90 -12.40 -3.13
CA VAL A 18 -2.53 -13.47 -3.90
C VAL A 18 -2.77 -13.02 -5.34
N ASP A 19 -3.55 -11.96 -5.55
CA ASP A 19 -3.92 -11.55 -6.92
C ASP A 19 -2.73 -10.96 -7.69
N CYS A 20 -1.88 -10.19 -7.02
CA CYS A 20 -0.66 -9.62 -7.58
C CYS A 20 0.60 -10.48 -7.34
N ALA A 21 0.46 -11.61 -6.64
CA ALA A 21 1.56 -12.53 -6.30
C ALA A 21 2.81 -11.85 -5.70
N GLN A 22 2.63 -10.75 -4.95
CA GLN A 22 3.71 -9.93 -4.43
C GLN A 22 3.71 -9.99 -2.90
N PRO A 23 4.69 -10.67 -2.27
CA PRO A 23 4.70 -10.83 -0.83
C PRO A 23 5.00 -9.51 -0.11
N LEU A 24 4.21 -9.20 0.93
CA LEU A 24 4.43 -8.05 1.80
C LEU A 24 5.58 -8.32 2.76
N THR A 25 6.80 -8.32 2.24
CA THR A 25 8.02 -8.47 3.06
C THR A 25 8.44 -7.16 3.70
N ALA A 26 9.17 -7.21 4.82
CA ALA A 26 9.69 -6.01 5.48
C ALA A 26 10.44 -5.03 4.54
N PRO A 27 11.40 -5.46 3.68
CA PRO A 27 12.06 -4.55 2.75
C PRO A 27 11.11 -3.98 1.69
N PHE A 28 10.16 -4.79 1.21
CA PHE A 28 9.16 -4.34 0.25
C PHE A 28 8.26 -3.25 0.84
N ILE A 29 7.75 -3.46 2.05
CA ILE A 29 6.91 -2.48 2.76
C ILE A 29 7.69 -1.18 3.01
N ALA A 30 8.94 -1.28 3.49
CA ALA A 30 9.77 -0.11 3.76
C ALA A 30 9.99 0.73 2.50
N GLN A 31 10.28 0.08 1.36
CA GLN A 31 10.44 0.76 0.08
C GLN A 31 9.15 1.45 -0.37
N ARG A 32 8.00 0.76 -0.28
CA ARG A 32 6.70 1.33 -0.67
C ARG A 32 6.28 2.50 0.21
N LEU A 33 6.51 2.41 1.52
CA LEU A 33 6.26 3.51 2.45
C LEU A 33 7.13 4.72 2.13
N ALA A 34 8.41 4.53 1.82
CA ALA A 34 9.30 5.62 1.43
C ALA A 34 8.78 6.33 0.17
N SER A 35 8.43 5.57 -0.87
CA SER A 35 7.86 6.15 -2.10
C SER A 35 6.54 6.88 -1.82
N LEU A 36 5.57 6.26 -1.14
CA LEU A 36 4.25 6.86 -0.88
C LEU A 36 4.31 8.11 0.01
N ARG A 37 5.34 8.24 0.86
CA ARG A 37 5.57 9.43 1.68
C ARG A 37 6.28 10.54 0.91
N ASP A 38 7.01 10.21 -0.16
CA ASP A 38 7.64 11.18 -1.03
C ASP A 38 6.61 11.77 -2.01
N LEU A 39 6.15 12.98 -1.70
CA LEU A 39 5.25 13.74 -2.59
C LEU A 39 5.97 14.27 -3.84
N GLY A 40 7.31 14.28 -3.89
CA GLY A 40 8.07 14.64 -5.08
C GLY A 40 8.15 13.51 -6.10
N ASP A 41 7.88 12.27 -5.69
CA ASP A 41 7.99 11.10 -6.55
C ASP A 41 6.88 11.05 -7.62
N HIS A 42 7.27 10.74 -8.85
CA HIS A 42 6.36 10.69 -9.99
C HIS A 42 5.28 9.63 -9.82
N HIS A 43 5.58 8.49 -9.19
CA HIS A 43 4.59 7.45 -8.92
C HIS A 43 3.61 7.88 -7.82
N THR A 44 4.08 8.57 -6.78
CA THR A 44 3.19 9.11 -5.74
C THR A 44 2.28 10.18 -6.30
N GLN A 45 2.78 11.06 -7.16
CA GLN A 45 1.95 12.05 -7.85
C GLN A 45 0.91 11.40 -8.78
N GLN A 46 1.29 10.34 -9.51
CA GLN A 46 0.34 9.58 -10.32
C GLN A 46 -0.72 8.87 -9.46
N PHE A 47 -0.31 8.30 -8.33
CA PHE A 47 -1.18 7.66 -7.36
C PHE A 47 -2.20 8.67 -6.80
N LEU A 48 -1.74 9.85 -6.40
CA LEU A 48 -2.57 10.94 -5.91
C LEU A 48 -3.57 11.42 -6.97
N ARG A 49 -3.15 11.57 -8.23
CA ARG A 49 -4.08 11.96 -9.30
C ARG A 49 -5.17 10.91 -9.56
N ARG A 50 -4.85 9.63 -9.40
CA ARG A 50 -5.77 8.53 -9.69
C ARG A 50 -6.71 8.21 -8.52
N TRP A 51 -6.23 8.30 -7.28
CA TRP A 51 -6.94 7.82 -6.09
C TRP A 51 -7.18 8.90 -5.03
N GLY A 52 -6.44 10.00 -5.07
CA GLY A 52 -6.54 11.09 -4.11
C GLY A 52 -5.76 10.88 -2.81
N GLU A 53 -5.60 11.98 -2.07
CA GLU A 53 -4.91 12.01 -0.78
C GLU A 53 -5.56 11.14 0.32
N PRO A 54 -6.89 11.06 0.45
CA PRO A 54 -7.51 10.19 1.46
C PRO A 54 -7.11 8.72 1.28
N HIS A 55 -7.10 8.25 0.03
CA HIS A 55 -6.72 6.87 -0.27
C HIS A 55 -5.22 6.62 -0.04
N ARG A 56 -4.35 7.58 -0.37
CA ARG A 56 -2.91 7.48 -0.06
C ARG A 56 -2.66 7.28 1.43
N ARG A 57 -3.31 8.07 2.29
CA ARG A 57 -3.18 7.93 3.75
C ARG A 57 -3.68 6.58 4.25
N GLN A 58 -4.78 6.08 3.70
CA GLN A 58 -5.30 4.75 4.01
C GLN A 58 -4.31 3.64 3.65
N VAL A 59 -3.74 3.68 2.44
CA VAL A 59 -2.74 2.70 2.00
C VAL A 59 -1.46 2.76 2.83
N ILE A 60 -0.99 3.95 3.20
CA ILE A 60 0.13 4.11 4.13
C ILE A 60 -0.18 3.42 5.47
N GLY A 61 -1.36 3.65 6.04
CA GLY A 61 -1.77 3.00 7.29
C GLY A 61 -1.81 1.47 7.19
N TRP A 62 -2.22 0.91 6.06
CA TRP A 62 -2.17 -0.54 5.83
C TRP A 62 -0.76 -1.08 5.74
N PHE A 63 0.15 -0.39 5.05
CA PHE A 63 1.55 -0.76 5.01
C PHE A 63 2.21 -0.69 6.40
N GLU A 64 1.90 0.34 7.19
CA GLU A 64 2.37 0.47 8.58
C GLU A 64 1.86 -0.68 9.45
N HIS A 65 0.56 -0.99 9.36
CA HIS A 65 -0.03 -2.11 10.09
C HIS A 65 0.61 -3.47 9.70
N ALA A 66 0.84 -3.69 8.40
CA ALA A 66 1.54 -4.87 7.92
C ALA A 66 2.99 -4.95 8.46
N GLN A 67 3.70 -3.81 8.51
CA GLN A 67 5.05 -3.75 9.06
C GLN A 67 5.08 -4.12 10.56
N THR A 68 4.15 -3.60 11.36
CA THR A 68 4.04 -3.96 12.78
C THR A 68 3.74 -5.44 12.97
N ALA A 69 2.85 -6.01 12.15
CA ALA A 69 2.53 -7.43 12.20
C ALA A 69 3.74 -8.33 11.90
N LEU A 70 4.63 -7.92 10.98
CA LEU A 70 5.86 -8.65 10.68
C LEU A 70 6.93 -8.55 11.77
N SER A 71 6.98 -7.43 12.51
CA SER A 71 7.98 -7.22 13.57
C SER A 71 7.67 -7.99 14.86
N THR A 72 6.51 -8.63 14.96
CA THR A 72 6.04 -9.36 16.15
C THR A 72 6.39 -10.86 16.10
N TYR A 73 7.31 -11.26 15.22
CA TYR A 73 7.77 -12.65 15.06
C TYR A 73 9.30 -12.71 15.06
#